data_AF-A0A357WQW2-F1
#
_entry.id   AF-A0A357WQW2-F1
#
_cell.length_a   1.000
_cell.length_b   1.000
_cell.length_c   1.000
_cell.angle_alpha   90.00
_cell.angle_beta   90.00
_cell.angle_gamma   90.00
#
_symmetry.space_group_name_H-M   'P 1'
#
loop_
_entity.id
_entity.type
_entity.pdbx_description
1 polymer ?
#
loop_
_entity_poly.entity_id
_entity_poly.type
_entity_poly.pdbx_seq_one_letter_code
_entity_poly.pdbx_strand_id
1 'polypeptide(L)'
;MQGVDEADIVKTDGEYIYTLVDGKLKIVSVNGSKMKMLSSIDVGAGSDVKSEYKPLEFYIKDDRLIVLKNKYKIDSDYSSKPRAEIAYDGCYVYNRNCSVVADVYDLSDRDAPKLIGSSGQSGYYLSSRMVGQTLYLITNHNVYDTAVKDSPETYIPMIYSKNKGRIIPPADIYISKEPQGRQYIVVTSVDIANPDKQISSKTVFGCGSTLYASTENLMIASGSNGRNSGGTPVAGRTVPQVAEKTQVSGAVTPDDSAGGSSYTEKNKTTTTTYTNSTNLLRFSLSDGKIELAAKGSIKGNLLNQFSMDEHNGVFRFVTTVSTHTETTSGSGENALVTYTPGTTTNSLYTLNPKLEVIGKIENLAQNERVYSVRFSGDIGYFVTFRQTDPLFAVDLGNPAKPKVLSALKIPGFSEYLHPWSDNLLFGLGRDADLSGRAGYMKISMFDVSDPTDVSEKNKLILDGYYYSDASYNHKAIVISPERGIVAFPCDNKYLIVSYTQN
;
A
#
# COMPACT_ATOMS: atom_id res chain seq x y z
N MET A 1 -0.15 -9.69 11.69
CA MET A 1 1.14 -9.52 12.39
C MET A 1 0.86 -9.38 13.86
N GLN A 2 1.58 -10.10 14.70
CA GLN A 2 1.41 -9.99 16.15
C GLN A 2 1.90 -8.60 16.62
N GLY A 3 1.15 -7.94 17.50
CA GLY A 3 1.56 -6.68 18.14
C GLY A 3 1.30 -5.39 17.36
N VAL A 4 0.80 -5.46 16.13
CA VAL A 4 0.36 -4.29 15.33
C VAL A 4 -1.13 -4.37 15.11
N ASP A 5 -1.89 -3.41 15.66
CA ASP A 5 -3.32 -3.29 15.41
C ASP A 5 -3.59 -2.37 14.22
N GLU A 6 -4.64 -2.71 13.45
CA GLU A 6 -5.14 -1.93 12.31
C GLU A 6 -6.51 -1.34 12.65
N ALA A 7 -6.78 -0.13 12.20
CA ALA A 7 -8.07 0.50 12.42
C ALA A 7 -9.17 -0.15 11.57
N ASP A 8 -10.38 -0.09 12.09
CA ASP A 8 -11.58 -0.66 11.48
C ASP A 8 -12.77 0.30 11.62
N ILE A 9 -13.88 0.00 10.95
CA ILE A 9 -15.17 0.70 11.07
C ILE A 9 -16.15 -0.07 11.96
N VAL A 10 -15.84 -1.31 12.31
CA VAL A 10 -16.54 -2.10 13.33
C VAL A 10 -15.52 -2.87 14.16
N LYS A 11 -15.61 -2.80 15.49
CA LYS A 11 -14.79 -3.62 16.41
C LYS A 11 -15.63 -4.15 17.55
N THR A 12 -15.13 -5.21 18.19
CA THR A 12 -15.68 -5.72 19.45
C THR A 12 -14.56 -6.15 20.37
N ASP A 13 -14.74 -5.94 21.68
CA ASP A 13 -13.89 -6.46 22.75
C ASP A 13 -14.56 -7.63 23.50
N GLY A 14 -15.67 -8.16 22.95
CA GLY A 14 -16.47 -9.25 23.53
C GLY A 14 -17.60 -8.76 24.44
N GLU A 15 -17.46 -7.59 25.06
CA GLU A 15 -18.47 -6.99 25.94
C GLU A 15 -19.24 -5.84 25.26
N TYR A 16 -18.57 -5.16 24.33
CA TYR A 16 -19.08 -4.05 23.57
C TYR A 16 -18.86 -4.24 22.06
N ILE A 17 -19.77 -3.68 21.28
CA ILE A 17 -19.62 -3.48 19.84
C ILE A 17 -19.49 -1.98 19.60
N TYR A 18 -18.47 -1.63 18.83
CA TYR A 18 -18.17 -0.28 18.38
C TYR A 18 -18.43 -0.21 16.88
N THR A 19 -19.22 0.75 16.43
CA THR A 19 -19.53 0.92 15.00
C THR A 19 -19.40 2.36 14.57
N LEU A 20 -18.75 2.62 13.43
CA LEU A 20 -18.66 3.93 12.80
C LEU A 20 -19.54 3.96 11.56
N VAL A 21 -20.75 4.52 11.68
CA VAL A 21 -21.77 4.50 10.62
C VAL A 21 -22.46 5.87 10.55
N ASP A 22 -22.68 6.37 9.33
CA ASP A 22 -23.37 7.65 9.07
C ASP A 22 -22.82 8.86 9.85
N GLY A 23 -21.49 8.91 10.03
CA GLY A 23 -20.88 10.02 10.77
C GLY A 23 -20.86 9.85 12.28
N LYS A 24 -21.40 8.75 12.80
CA LYS A 24 -21.54 8.52 14.24
C LYS A 24 -20.79 7.28 14.66
N LEU A 25 -20.01 7.40 15.73
CA LEU A 25 -19.50 6.24 16.44
C LEU A 25 -20.51 5.84 17.52
N LYS A 26 -21.00 4.60 17.48
CA LYS A 26 -21.92 4.06 18.48
C LYS A 26 -21.21 2.99 19.31
N ILE A 27 -21.46 3.00 20.62
CA ILE A 27 -21.00 1.99 21.57
C ILE A 27 -22.23 1.22 22.07
N VAL A 28 -22.24 -0.08 21.88
CA VAL A 28 -23.36 -0.96 22.22
C VAL A 28 -22.85 -2.05 23.15
N SER A 29 -23.44 -2.16 24.34
CA SER A 29 -23.21 -3.30 25.23
C SER A 29 -23.94 -4.53 24.71
N VAL A 30 -23.25 -5.66 24.70
CA VAL A 30 -23.80 -6.99 24.37
C VAL A 30 -23.92 -7.91 25.58
N ASN A 31 -23.52 -7.42 26.75
CA ASN A 31 -23.62 -8.13 28.03
C ASN A 31 -25.07 -8.12 28.54
N GLY A 32 -25.91 -8.98 27.97
CA GLY A 32 -27.30 -9.17 28.40
C GLY A 32 -28.17 -9.87 27.37
N SER A 33 -29.41 -10.19 27.74
CA SER A 33 -30.37 -10.81 26.81
C SER A 33 -30.80 -9.88 25.67
N LYS A 34 -30.51 -8.57 25.79
CA LYS A 34 -30.78 -7.55 24.78
C LYS A 34 -29.59 -6.61 24.70
N MET A 35 -29.18 -6.28 23.47
CA MET A 35 -28.17 -5.26 23.22
C MET A 35 -28.67 -3.89 23.68
N LYS A 36 -27.81 -3.11 24.34
CA LYS A 36 -28.12 -1.76 24.83
C LYS A 36 -27.13 -0.77 24.23
N MET A 37 -27.62 0.24 23.51
CA MET A 37 -26.80 1.39 23.12
C MET A 37 -26.43 2.19 24.37
N LEU A 38 -25.13 2.42 24.59
CA LEU A 38 -24.62 3.19 25.72
C LEU A 38 -24.39 4.65 25.32
N SER A 39 -23.70 4.87 24.20
CA SER A 39 -23.36 6.20 23.74
C SER A 39 -23.28 6.30 22.22
N SER A 40 -23.39 7.53 21.72
CA SER A 40 -23.25 7.89 20.32
C SER A 40 -22.46 9.19 20.22
N ILE A 41 -21.27 9.12 19.63
CA ILE A 41 -20.38 10.26 19.40
C ILE A 41 -20.57 10.75 17.97
N ASP A 42 -20.80 12.04 17.78
CA ASP A 42 -20.80 12.67 16.45
C ASP A 42 -19.36 12.94 16.00
N VAL A 43 -18.98 12.35 14.87
CA VAL A 43 -17.62 12.41 14.31
C VAL A 43 -17.58 13.31 13.06
N GLY A 44 -18.73 13.74 12.54
CA GLY A 44 -18.89 14.54 11.32
C GLY A 44 -20.09 14.09 10.48
N ALA A 45 -20.62 14.94 9.60
CA ALA A 45 -21.83 14.60 8.84
C ALA A 45 -21.53 13.59 7.71
N GLY A 46 -21.92 12.33 7.94
CA GLY A 46 -21.63 11.11 7.17
C GLY A 46 -21.41 11.28 5.66
N SER A 47 -22.44 11.11 4.84
CA SER A 47 -22.37 11.27 3.37
C SER A 47 -22.56 12.71 2.89
N ASP A 48 -22.81 13.67 3.80
CA ASP A 48 -23.10 15.06 3.46
C ASP A 48 -21.86 15.80 2.91
N VAL A 49 -21.85 16.11 1.61
CA VAL A 49 -20.74 16.79 0.92
C VAL A 49 -20.35 18.13 1.59
N LYS A 50 -21.23 18.72 2.41
CA LYS A 50 -21.00 19.96 3.15
C LYS A 50 -20.43 19.78 4.56
N SER A 51 -20.01 18.57 4.95
CA SER A 51 -19.36 18.33 6.25
C SER A 51 -17.87 18.68 6.24
N GLU A 52 -17.41 19.45 7.22
CA GLU A 52 -15.99 19.70 7.47
C GLU A 52 -15.22 18.39 7.79
N TYR A 53 -15.90 17.40 8.38
CA TYR A 53 -15.28 16.14 8.79
C TYR A 53 -15.91 14.93 8.13
N LYS A 54 -15.07 14.00 7.66
CA LYS A 54 -15.50 12.68 7.19
C LYS A 54 -14.81 11.57 7.98
N PRO A 55 -15.56 10.74 8.73
CA PRO A 55 -14.97 9.61 9.44
C PRO A 55 -14.27 8.66 8.46
N LEU A 56 -13.18 8.06 8.93
CA LEU A 56 -12.41 7.06 8.20
C LEU A 56 -12.55 5.70 8.90
N GLU A 57 -11.89 5.57 10.05
CA GLU A 57 -11.69 4.32 10.77
C GLU A 57 -11.42 4.65 12.25
N PHE A 58 -11.41 3.65 13.13
CA PHE A 58 -11.06 3.82 14.53
C PHE A 58 -10.28 2.64 15.14
N TYR A 59 -9.65 2.92 16.28
CA TYR A 59 -9.05 1.93 17.18
C TYR A 59 -9.77 1.91 18.51
N ILE A 60 -9.78 0.73 19.14
CA ILE A 60 -10.03 0.56 20.57
C ILE A 60 -8.76 -0.03 21.16
N LYS A 61 -8.19 0.66 22.14
CA LYS A 61 -6.98 0.24 22.83
C LYS A 61 -7.14 0.53 24.32
N ASP A 62 -7.26 -0.53 25.12
CA ASP A 62 -7.61 -0.43 26.54
C ASP A 62 -8.88 0.45 26.71
N ASP A 63 -8.85 1.46 27.59
CA ASP A 63 -9.92 2.46 27.74
C ASP A 63 -9.70 3.71 26.85
N ARG A 64 -9.19 3.52 25.62
CA ARG A 64 -9.05 4.58 24.63
C ARG A 64 -9.74 4.21 23.33
N LEU A 65 -10.48 5.20 22.82
CA LEU A 65 -11.02 5.20 21.48
C LEU A 65 -10.25 6.23 20.66
N ILE A 66 -9.74 5.83 19.51
CA ILE A 66 -9.03 6.72 18.60
C ILE A 66 -9.81 6.77 17.29
N VAL A 67 -10.36 7.93 16.95
CA VAL A 67 -11.16 8.11 15.74
C VAL A 67 -10.37 8.90 14.71
N LEU A 68 -10.19 8.31 13.52
CA LEU A 68 -9.55 8.95 12.39
C LEU A 68 -10.60 9.56 11.47
N LYS A 69 -10.35 10.78 11.02
CA LYS A 69 -11.25 11.49 10.10
C LYS A 69 -10.48 12.40 9.16
N ASN A 70 -10.95 12.50 7.92
CA ASN A 70 -10.54 13.57 7.04
C ASN A 70 -11.18 14.87 7.53
N LYS A 71 -10.39 15.93 7.49
CA LYS A 71 -10.81 17.31 7.66
C LYS A 71 -10.69 18.04 6.32
N TYR A 72 -11.81 18.58 5.85
CA TYR A 72 -11.94 19.42 4.69
C TYR A 72 -12.35 20.79 5.17
N LYS A 73 -11.68 21.87 4.77
CA LYS A 73 -12.25 23.21 4.98
C LYS A 73 -13.17 23.57 3.81
N ILE A 74 -14.37 24.01 4.18
CA ILE A 74 -15.46 24.36 3.28
C ILE A 74 -15.58 25.87 3.33
N ASP A 75 -15.29 26.52 2.19
CA ASP A 75 -15.52 27.95 2.03
C ASP A 75 -16.71 28.15 1.08
N SER A 76 -17.67 28.98 1.48
CA SER A 76 -18.91 29.27 0.75
C SER A 76 -18.82 30.47 -0.19
N ASP A 77 -17.73 31.26 -0.18
CA ASP A 77 -17.63 32.56 -0.86
C ASP A 77 -16.54 32.63 -1.96
N TYR A 78 -16.55 31.64 -2.87
CA TYR A 78 -15.53 31.48 -3.92
C TYR A 78 -15.37 32.66 -4.89
N SER A 79 -16.44 33.41 -5.17
CA SER A 79 -16.50 34.27 -6.36
C SER A 79 -15.82 35.63 -6.20
N SER A 80 -15.26 35.99 -5.03
CA SER A 80 -14.86 37.37 -4.73
C SER A 80 -13.41 37.60 -4.30
N LYS A 81 -12.58 36.56 -4.06
CA LYS A 81 -11.21 36.76 -3.51
C LYS A 81 -10.07 36.65 -4.53
N PRO A 82 -9.06 37.55 -4.49
CA PRO A 82 -7.88 37.50 -5.38
C PRO A 82 -6.91 36.37 -5.02
N ARG A 83 -6.30 35.76 -6.06
CA ARG A 83 -5.44 34.55 -5.99
C ARG A 83 -4.29 34.57 -4.98
N ALA A 84 -3.79 35.74 -4.60
CA ALA A 84 -2.67 35.88 -3.67
C ALA A 84 -3.08 35.76 -2.18
N GLU A 85 -4.33 36.11 -1.82
CA GLU A 85 -4.85 35.92 -0.46
C GLU A 85 -5.23 34.46 -0.17
N ILE A 86 -5.33 33.64 -1.24
CA ILE A 86 -5.67 32.21 -1.20
C ILE A 86 -4.53 31.35 -0.60
N ALA A 87 -3.29 31.84 -0.61
CA ALA A 87 -2.12 31.10 -0.10
C ALA A 87 -2.08 30.99 1.43
N TYR A 88 -2.79 31.87 2.15
CA TYR A 88 -2.73 31.95 3.62
C TYR A 88 -3.73 31.04 4.35
N ASP A 89 -4.80 30.63 3.66
CA ASP A 89 -5.98 30.08 4.33
C ASP A 89 -6.49 28.83 3.60
N GLY A 90 -5.56 27.90 3.35
CA GLY A 90 -5.76 26.71 2.53
C GLY A 90 -6.95 25.85 2.95
N CYS A 91 -7.90 25.67 2.03
CA CYS A 91 -8.61 24.44 1.69
C CYS A 91 -9.70 24.79 0.67
N TYR A 92 -9.81 24.04 -0.42
CA TYR A 92 -10.99 24.10 -1.29
C TYR A 92 -11.46 22.71 -1.71
N VAL A 93 -12.79 22.59 -1.81
CA VAL A 93 -13.58 21.39 -2.09
C VAL A 93 -13.37 20.82 -3.50
N TYR A 94 -12.68 21.53 -4.40
CA TYR A 94 -12.32 21.03 -5.73
C TYR A 94 -10.81 20.95 -6.00
N ASN A 95 -9.95 21.33 -5.05
CA ASN A 95 -8.50 21.18 -5.18
C ASN A 95 -7.81 20.91 -3.82
N ARG A 96 -8.12 19.73 -3.28
CA ARG A 96 -7.17 18.75 -2.72
C ARG A 96 -6.11 19.15 -1.66
N ASN A 97 -6.45 19.96 -0.66
CA ASN A 97 -5.71 19.93 0.61
C ASN A 97 -6.61 19.38 1.72
N CYS A 98 -6.59 18.05 1.88
CA CYS A 98 -7.18 17.35 3.01
C CYS A 98 -6.16 17.29 4.15
N SER A 99 -6.63 17.32 5.40
CA SER A 99 -5.83 16.87 6.55
C SER A 99 -6.49 15.66 7.17
N VAL A 100 -5.72 14.81 7.83
CA VAL A 100 -6.25 13.74 8.68
C VAL A 100 -6.11 14.16 10.13
N VAL A 101 -7.16 13.93 10.90
CA VAL A 101 -7.24 14.20 12.33
C VAL A 101 -7.43 12.88 13.06
N ALA A 102 -6.73 12.72 14.18
CA ALA A 102 -6.88 11.64 15.13
C ALA A 102 -7.38 12.22 16.46
N ASP A 103 -8.66 11.97 16.74
CA ASP A 103 -9.28 12.34 18.02
C ASP A 103 -9.18 11.16 18.98
N VAL A 104 -8.73 11.42 20.21
CA VAL A 104 -8.62 10.39 21.24
C VAL A 104 -9.60 10.66 22.36
N TYR A 105 -10.40 9.65 22.68
CA TYR A 105 -11.42 9.66 23.72
C TYR A 105 -11.05 8.70 24.84
N ASP A 106 -11.30 9.12 26.07
CA ASP A 106 -11.30 8.26 27.26
C ASP A 106 -12.63 7.48 27.34
N LEU A 107 -12.52 6.16 27.48
CA LEU A 107 -13.61 5.20 27.60
C LEU A 107 -13.76 4.61 29.01
N SER A 108 -13.13 5.20 30.02
CA SER A 108 -13.32 4.78 31.43
C SER A 108 -14.80 4.80 31.85
N ASP A 109 -15.61 5.67 31.22
CA ASP A 109 -17.07 5.65 31.24
C ASP A 109 -17.59 5.55 29.79
N ARG A 110 -18.09 4.37 29.40
CA ARG A 110 -18.58 4.09 28.03
C ARG A 110 -19.96 4.69 27.75
N ASP A 111 -20.72 5.07 28.78
CA ASP A 111 -21.98 5.81 28.63
C ASP A 111 -21.70 7.29 28.34
N ALA A 112 -20.54 7.82 28.76
CA ALA A 112 -20.13 9.20 28.50
C ALA A 112 -18.65 9.34 28.06
N PRO A 113 -18.28 8.89 26.85
CA PRO A 113 -16.92 9.05 26.32
C PRO A 113 -16.47 10.51 26.29
N LYS A 114 -15.22 10.78 26.68
CA LYS A 114 -14.68 12.16 26.77
C LYS A 114 -13.51 12.35 25.83
N LEU A 115 -13.57 13.34 24.94
CA LEU A 115 -12.43 13.74 24.12
C LEU A 115 -11.30 14.27 25.03
N ILE A 116 -10.14 13.63 24.98
CA ILE A 116 -8.97 14.03 25.79
C ILE A 116 -7.91 14.77 24.97
N GLY A 117 -7.96 14.69 23.64
CA GLY A 117 -7.18 15.55 22.77
C GLY A 117 -7.18 15.10 21.32
N SER A 118 -6.47 15.87 20.50
CA SER A 118 -6.50 15.72 19.05
C SER A 118 -5.19 16.16 18.40
N SER A 119 -4.78 15.38 17.40
CA SER A 119 -3.65 15.69 16.53
C SER A 119 -4.04 15.52 15.07
N GLY A 120 -3.28 16.14 14.17
CA GLY A 120 -3.52 15.95 12.74
C GLY A 120 -2.31 16.21 11.88
N GLN A 121 -2.44 15.91 10.60
CA GLN A 121 -1.40 16.16 9.60
C GLN A 121 -2.00 16.40 8.21
N SER A 122 -1.27 17.13 7.37
CA SER A 122 -1.63 17.34 5.96
C SER A 122 -1.68 16.03 5.17
N GLY A 123 -2.53 15.98 4.16
CA GLY A 123 -2.63 14.90 3.19
C GLY A 123 -3.89 14.05 3.33
N TYR A 124 -4.03 13.13 2.38
CA TYR A 124 -5.05 12.10 2.36
C TYR A 124 -4.61 10.91 3.22
N TYR A 125 -5.54 10.31 3.95
CA TYR A 125 -5.27 9.07 4.67
C TYR A 125 -4.76 7.98 3.71
N LEU A 126 -3.63 7.36 4.05
CA LEU A 126 -3.15 6.15 3.41
C LEU A 126 -3.28 4.95 4.33
N SER A 127 -2.84 5.12 5.57
CA SER A 127 -2.85 4.07 6.57
C SER A 127 -2.59 4.62 7.95
N SER A 128 -2.87 3.81 8.95
CA SER A 128 -2.40 4.02 10.32
C SER A 128 -2.06 2.67 10.93
N ARG A 129 -1.26 2.68 11.99
CA ARG A 129 -0.94 1.50 12.79
C ARG A 129 -0.88 1.86 14.26
N MET A 130 -1.36 0.97 15.11
CA MET A 130 -1.16 1.09 16.55
C MET A 130 -0.11 0.07 16.99
N VAL A 131 0.96 0.55 17.63
CA VAL A 131 2.00 -0.29 18.24
C VAL A 131 2.12 0.10 19.70
N GLY A 132 1.82 -0.83 20.60
CA GLY A 132 1.69 -0.51 22.03
C GLY A 132 0.65 0.61 22.24
N GLN A 133 1.06 1.70 22.89
CA GLN A 133 0.25 2.92 23.10
C GLN A 133 0.51 4.02 22.06
N THR A 134 1.27 3.73 20.99
CA THR A 134 1.61 4.71 19.98
C THR A 134 0.80 4.52 18.71
N LEU A 135 0.08 5.56 18.30
CA LEU A 135 -0.53 5.67 16.99
C LEU A 135 0.50 6.20 15.98
N TYR A 136 0.71 5.47 14.90
CA TYR A 136 1.42 5.94 13.72
C TYR A 136 0.41 6.28 12.62
N LEU A 137 0.42 7.52 12.15
CA LEU A 137 -0.48 8.02 11.11
C LEU A 137 0.29 8.32 9.84
N ILE A 138 -0.17 7.75 8.72
CA ILE A 138 0.47 7.87 7.41
C ILE A 138 -0.49 8.50 6.41
N THR A 139 -0.08 9.62 5.81
CA THR A 139 -0.85 10.33 4.79
C THR A 139 -0.04 10.58 3.52
N ASN A 140 -0.74 10.80 2.41
CA ASN A 140 -0.17 11.30 1.16
C ASN A 140 -0.56 12.77 0.97
N HIS A 141 0.42 13.67 1.03
CA HIS A 141 0.25 15.09 0.77
C HIS A 141 0.79 15.45 -0.62
N ASN A 142 -0.10 15.83 -1.54
CA ASN A 142 0.27 16.30 -2.86
C ASN A 142 0.61 17.79 -2.85
N VAL A 143 1.61 18.18 -3.63
CA VAL A 143 1.99 19.57 -3.88
C VAL A 143 1.41 20.01 -5.21
N TYR A 144 0.60 21.07 -5.19
CA TYR A 144 -0.08 21.60 -6.36
C TYR A 144 0.66 22.80 -6.97
N ASP A 145 0.16 23.29 -8.09
CA ASP A 145 0.63 24.48 -8.81
C ASP A 145 0.46 25.79 -8.02
N THR A 146 -0.22 25.73 -6.87
CA THR A 146 -0.34 26.82 -5.89
C THR A 146 0.88 26.96 -4.98
N ALA A 147 1.92 26.14 -5.13
CA ALA A 147 3.15 26.26 -4.35
C ALA A 147 3.85 27.61 -4.60
N VAL A 148 4.10 28.36 -3.53
CA VAL A 148 4.77 29.66 -3.54
C VAL A 148 6.11 29.53 -2.84
N LYS A 149 7.21 29.84 -3.54
CA LYS A 149 8.59 29.61 -3.10
C LYS A 149 8.88 30.12 -1.68
N ASP A 150 8.45 31.33 -1.38
CA ASP A 150 8.74 32.02 -0.11
C ASP A 150 7.68 31.77 0.98
N SER A 151 6.74 30.86 0.72
CA SER A 151 5.66 30.44 1.64
C SER A 151 5.69 28.91 1.80
N PRO A 152 6.61 28.35 2.61
CA PRO A 152 6.82 26.91 2.75
C PRO A 152 5.56 26.13 3.15
N GLU A 153 4.64 26.72 3.89
CA GLU A 153 3.33 26.15 4.22
C GLU A 153 2.49 25.75 2.99
N THR A 154 2.81 26.27 1.81
CA THR A 154 2.12 25.93 0.55
C THR A 154 2.65 24.65 -0.10
N TYR A 155 3.82 24.14 0.31
CA TYR A 155 4.46 22.97 -0.31
C TYR A 155 5.19 22.04 0.67
N ILE A 156 5.29 22.37 1.95
CA ILE A 156 5.80 21.51 3.02
C ILE A 156 4.59 21.01 3.83
N PRO A 157 4.48 19.71 4.12
CA PRO A 157 3.38 19.20 4.94
C PRO A 157 3.32 19.87 6.32
N MET A 158 2.09 20.11 6.78
CA MET A 158 1.81 20.65 8.11
C MET A 158 1.42 19.54 9.06
N ILE A 159 1.75 19.71 10.34
CA ILE A 159 1.21 18.91 11.44
C ILE A 159 0.48 19.82 12.43
N TYR A 160 -0.55 19.28 13.07
CA TYR A 160 -1.48 20.02 13.90
C TYR A 160 -1.55 19.41 15.30
N SER A 161 -1.57 20.27 16.31
CA SER A 161 -1.80 19.91 17.72
C SER A 161 -2.58 21.03 18.39
N LYS A 162 -3.67 20.74 19.12
CA LYS A 162 -4.54 21.76 19.75
C LYS A 162 -4.90 22.92 18.80
N ASN A 163 -5.24 22.62 17.55
CA ASN A 163 -5.54 23.60 16.50
C ASN A 163 -4.38 24.54 16.09
N LYS A 164 -3.14 24.27 16.51
CA LYS A 164 -1.94 24.97 16.03
C LYS A 164 -1.22 24.13 14.99
N GLY A 165 -1.05 24.70 13.79
CA GLY A 165 -0.31 24.08 12.70
C GLY A 165 1.15 24.51 12.67
N ARG A 166 2.05 23.62 12.26
CA ARG A 166 3.45 23.94 11.91
C ARG A 166 3.93 23.09 10.75
N ILE A 167 4.83 23.62 9.94
CA ILE A 167 5.50 22.85 8.88
C ILE A 167 6.43 21.79 9.50
N ILE A 168 6.65 20.70 8.78
CA ILE A 168 7.71 19.74 9.10
C ILE A 168 9.08 20.41 8.88
N PRO A 169 10.02 20.33 9.85
CA PRO A 169 11.35 20.92 9.69
C PRO A 169 12.11 20.30 8.51
N PRO A 170 12.96 21.06 7.80
CA PRO A 170 13.77 20.52 6.69
C PRO A 170 14.62 19.30 7.05
N ALA A 171 15.11 19.21 8.29
CA ALA A 171 15.89 18.07 8.78
C ALA A 171 15.09 16.75 8.84
N ASP A 172 13.76 16.83 8.88
CA ASP A 172 12.83 15.71 8.92
C ASP A 172 12.24 15.36 7.54
N ILE A 173 12.75 16.00 6.47
CA ILE A 173 12.35 15.77 5.08
C ILE A 173 13.39 14.92 4.38
N TYR A 174 13.00 13.72 3.99
CA TYR A 174 13.79 12.85 3.14
C TYR A 174 13.36 13.02 1.68
N ILE A 175 14.32 13.17 0.76
CA ILE A 175 14.05 13.24 -0.68
C ILE A 175 14.38 11.89 -1.31
N SER A 176 13.41 11.29 -2.00
CA SER A 176 13.63 10.05 -2.76
C SER A 176 14.74 10.25 -3.79
N LYS A 177 15.56 9.20 -4.02
CA LYS A 177 16.67 9.22 -4.99
C LYS A 177 16.16 9.54 -6.41
N GLU A 178 14.93 9.16 -6.72
CA GLU A 178 14.25 9.40 -7.99
C GLU A 178 12.80 9.80 -7.70
N PRO A 179 12.55 11.10 -7.44
CA PRO A 179 11.23 11.55 -7.06
C PRO A 179 10.22 11.29 -8.19
N GLN A 180 9.18 10.51 -7.88
CA GLN A 180 8.17 10.00 -8.83
C GLN A 180 7.02 10.98 -9.07
N GLY A 181 6.92 12.02 -8.24
CA GLY A 181 5.83 12.98 -8.29
C GLY A 181 5.98 14.07 -7.24
N ARG A 182 5.13 15.08 -7.35
CA ARG A 182 5.06 16.21 -6.42
C ARG A 182 4.19 15.83 -5.23
N GLN A 183 4.68 14.93 -4.39
CA GLN A 183 3.94 14.45 -3.23
C GLN A 183 4.88 14.03 -2.09
N TYR A 184 4.33 14.00 -0.89
CA TYR A 184 4.98 13.60 0.34
C TYR A 184 4.23 12.44 0.98
N ILE A 185 4.94 11.41 1.41
CA ILE A 185 4.44 10.54 2.48
C ILE A 185 4.76 11.22 3.80
N VAL A 186 3.73 11.45 4.61
CA VAL A 186 3.88 12.07 5.93
C VAL A 186 3.62 10.99 6.98
N VAL A 187 4.55 10.84 7.92
CA VAL A 187 4.45 9.85 9.00
C VAL A 187 4.60 10.60 10.32
N THR A 188 3.58 10.54 11.16
CA THR A 188 3.67 11.03 12.55
C THR A 188 3.40 9.91 13.53
N SER A 189 3.90 10.08 14.74
CA SER A 189 3.62 9.20 15.87
C SER A 189 3.08 10.00 17.05
N VAL A 190 2.09 9.44 17.74
CA VAL A 190 1.39 10.08 18.86
C VAL A 190 1.17 9.05 19.96
N ASP A 191 1.51 9.41 21.19
CA ASP A 191 1.12 8.65 22.38
C ASP A 191 -0.36 8.92 22.66
N ILE A 192 -1.18 7.87 22.71
CA ILE A 192 -2.62 8.01 22.95
C ILE A 192 -2.95 8.49 24.37
N ALA A 193 -2.00 8.42 25.31
CA ALA A 193 -2.14 9.07 26.62
C ALA A 193 -1.91 10.58 26.56
N ASN A 194 -1.17 11.07 25.55
CA ASN A 194 -0.83 12.48 25.33
C ASN A 194 -1.14 12.91 23.88
N PRO A 195 -2.41 12.82 23.44
CA PRO A 195 -2.79 12.90 22.03
C PRO A 195 -2.56 14.25 21.37
N ASP A 196 -2.36 15.30 22.17
CA ASP A 196 -2.11 16.67 21.72
C ASP A 196 -0.63 16.95 21.37
N LYS A 197 0.22 15.92 21.35
CA LYS A 197 1.65 16.07 21.09
C LYS A 197 2.18 14.92 20.24
N GLN A 198 2.59 15.22 19.01
CA GLN A 198 3.38 14.27 18.22
C GLN A 198 4.73 14.01 18.91
N ILE A 199 5.09 12.72 19.03
CA ILE A 199 6.41 12.27 19.50
C ILE A 199 7.45 12.50 18.41
N SER A 200 7.13 12.08 17.18
CA SER A 200 7.99 12.20 16.00
C SER A 200 7.18 12.54 14.76
N SER A 201 7.82 13.16 13.78
CA SER A 201 7.24 13.48 12.48
C SER A 201 8.34 13.43 11.44
N LYS A 202 8.17 12.60 10.41
CA LYS A 202 9.10 12.47 9.28
C LYS A 202 8.30 12.50 7.99
N THR A 203 8.92 12.96 6.91
CA THR A 203 8.29 12.93 5.60
C THR A 203 9.24 12.52 4.49
N VAL A 204 8.69 11.92 3.45
CA VAL A 204 9.41 11.46 2.27
C VAL A 204 8.82 12.12 1.03
N PHE A 205 9.59 13.03 0.42
CA PHE A 205 9.23 13.66 -0.84
C PHE A 205 9.52 12.77 -2.05
N GLY A 206 8.60 12.76 -3.02
CA GLY A 206 8.78 12.09 -4.30
C GLY A 206 8.61 10.57 -4.25
N CYS A 207 7.90 10.05 -3.25
CA CYS A 207 7.81 8.63 -2.94
C CYS A 207 6.38 8.25 -2.55
N GLY A 208 6.04 6.96 -2.69
CA GLY A 208 5.00 6.27 -1.92
C GLY A 208 3.89 5.58 -2.74
N SER A 209 4.10 4.30 -3.09
CA SER A 209 3.09 3.44 -3.74
C SER A 209 2.53 2.37 -2.81
N THR A 210 3.37 1.81 -1.94
CA THR A 210 3.01 0.66 -1.10
C THR A 210 3.69 0.77 0.26
N LEU A 211 2.96 0.48 1.33
CA LEU A 211 3.42 0.55 2.71
C LEU A 211 3.38 -0.84 3.35
N TYR A 212 4.33 -1.10 4.24
CA TYR A 212 4.33 -2.24 5.16
C TYR A 212 4.77 -1.76 6.53
N ALA A 213 4.20 -2.29 7.60
CA ALA A 213 4.61 -1.93 8.96
C ALA A 213 4.56 -3.14 9.89
N SER A 214 5.64 -3.32 10.66
CA SER A 214 5.72 -4.22 11.82
C SER A 214 5.74 -3.39 13.11
N THR A 215 5.96 -4.05 14.25
CA THR A 215 6.08 -3.35 15.55
C THR A 215 7.29 -2.42 15.60
N GLU A 216 8.35 -2.72 14.84
CA GLU A 216 9.62 -2.00 14.92
C GLU A 216 10.00 -1.30 13.61
N ASN A 217 9.30 -1.57 12.50
CA ASN A 217 9.68 -1.07 11.19
C ASN A 217 8.48 -0.52 10.42
N LEU A 218 8.67 0.62 9.77
CA LEU A 218 7.82 1.10 8.68
C LEU A 218 8.63 1.04 7.38
N MET A 219 8.10 0.34 6.39
CA MET A 219 8.65 0.28 5.05
C MET A 219 7.82 1.12 4.09
N ILE A 220 8.50 1.99 3.35
CA ILE A 220 7.93 2.76 2.26
C ILE A 220 8.56 2.26 0.97
N ALA A 221 7.75 1.62 0.13
CA ALA A 221 8.15 1.14 -1.17
C ALA A 221 7.62 2.05 -2.28
N SER A 222 8.44 2.28 -3.30
CA SER A 222 8.09 3.04 -4.50
C SER A 222 8.48 2.30 -5.75
N GLY A 223 7.49 1.66 -6.36
CA GLY A 223 7.62 1.00 -7.65
C GLY A 223 7.31 1.93 -8.82
N SER A 224 7.60 1.42 -10.02
CA SER A 224 7.12 2.00 -11.27
C SER A 224 5.62 1.78 -11.44
N ASN A 225 4.80 2.83 -11.37
CA ASN A 225 3.51 2.79 -12.04
C ASN A 225 3.78 3.02 -13.53
N GLY A 226 3.97 1.91 -14.25
CA GLY A 226 3.97 1.90 -15.71
C GLY A 226 2.79 2.72 -16.20
N ARG A 227 3.07 3.69 -17.07
CA ARG A 227 2.03 4.51 -17.68
C ARG A 227 1.00 3.61 -18.34
N ASN A 228 -0.26 4.02 -18.21
CA ASN A 228 -1.38 3.61 -19.03
C ASN A 228 -0.94 3.33 -20.46
N SER A 229 -1.29 2.14 -20.94
CA SER A 229 -1.33 1.78 -22.34
C SER A 229 -1.92 2.94 -23.16
N GLY A 230 -1.08 3.66 -23.92
CA GLY A 230 -1.52 4.66 -24.90
C GLY A 230 -1.24 6.14 -24.62
N GLY A 231 -0.52 6.53 -23.55
CA GLY A 231 -0.28 7.95 -23.24
C GLY A 231 1.18 8.40 -23.31
N THR A 232 1.45 9.46 -24.08
CA THR A 232 2.75 10.16 -24.15
C THR A 232 3.35 10.41 -22.76
N PRO A 233 4.64 10.12 -22.51
CA PRO A 233 5.62 11.07 -22.03
C PRO A 233 5.31 12.30 -21.14
N VAL A 234 4.25 12.44 -20.32
CA VAL A 234 4.11 13.54 -19.33
C VAL A 234 5.48 13.92 -18.75
N ALA A 235 6.03 15.05 -19.18
CA ALA A 235 7.36 15.49 -18.80
C ALA A 235 7.45 15.57 -17.26
N GLY A 236 8.50 15.01 -16.68
CA GLY A 236 8.77 15.11 -15.23
C GLY A 236 8.28 13.97 -14.34
N ARG A 237 7.85 12.83 -14.89
CA ARG A 237 7.78 11.56 -14.12
C ARG A 237 8.96 10.66 -14.50
N THR A 238 10.01 10.68 -13.70
CA THR A 238 11.06 9.64 -13.71
C THR A 238 10.42 8.35 -13.20
N VAL A 239 10.72 7.20 -13.78
CA VAL A 239 10.22 5.88 -13.33
C VAL A 239 11.42 5.10 -12.78
N PRO A 240 11.33 4.38 -11.63
CA PRO A 240 12.47 3.65 -11.11
C PRO A 240 12.73 2.46 -12.01
N GLN A 241 13.81 2.52 -12.77
CA GLN A 241 14.24 1.46 -13.67
C GLN A 241 15.74 1.26 -13.61
N VAL A 242 16.16 0.02 -13.83
CA VAL A 242 17.57 -0.36 -13.89
C VAL A 242 17.92 -0.67 -15.35
N ALA A 243 18.91 0.03 -15.90
CA ALA A 243 19.48 -0.33 -17.19
C ALA A 243 20.29 -1.62 -17.03
N GLU A 244 19.88 -2.69 -17.70
CA GLU A 244 20.55 -3.99 -17.63
C GLU A 244 21.69 -4.09 -18.65
N LYS A 245 21.50 -3.48 -19.83
CA LYS A 245 22.42 -3.61 -20.94
C LYS A 245 22.23 -2.46 -21.93
N THR A 246 23.33 -1.86 -22.35
CA THR A 246 23.37 -0.88 -23.45
C THR A 246 24.20 -1.44 -24.59
N GLN A 247 23.65 -1.42 -25.79
CA GLN A 247 24.35 -1.77 -27.03
C GLN A 247 24.30 -0.58 -27.98
N VAL A 248 25.44 -0.27 -28.59
CA VAL A 248 25.57 0.79 -29.59
C VAL A 248 25.93 0.13 -30.92
N SER A 249 25.19 0.45 -31.97
CA SER A 249 25.48 -0.03 -33.33
C SER A 249 25.46 1.13 -34.33
N GLY A 250 26.39 1.12 -35.28
CA GLY A 250 26.53 2.14 -36.32
C GLY A 250 27.97 2.19 -36.85
N ALA A 251 28.17 2.53 -38.13
CA ALA A 251 29.49 2.70 -38.71
C ALA A 251 29.98 4.14 -38.47
N VAL A 252 31.18 4.31 -37.91
CA VAL A 252 31.92 5.57 -38.01
C VAL A 252 32.60 5.55 -39.37
N THR A 253 32.03 6.20 -40.37
CA THR A 253 32.74 6.44 -41.63
C THR A 253 33.46 7.79 -41.52
N PRO A 254 34.79 7.86 -41.73
CA PRO A 254 35.47 9.13 -41.95
C PRO A 254 34.80 9.83 -43.14
N ASP A 255 34.44 11.10 -42.96
CA ASP A 255 34.09 11.97 -44.08
C ASP A 255 35.40 12.52 -44.66
N ASP A 256 35.94 11.86 -45.69
CA ASP A 256 37.16 12.33 -46.38
C ASP A 256 36.88 13.51 -47.34
N SER A 257 35.69 14.10 -47.29
CA SER A 257 35.24 15.18 -48.17
C SER A 257 35.10 16.54 -47.48
N ALA A 258 36.15 17.00 -46.81
CA ALA A 258 36.61 18.41 -46.76
C ALA A 258 37.63 18.60 -45.65
N GLY A 259 38.69 19.38 -45.91
CA GLY A 259 39.73 19.73 -44.94
C GLY A 259 39.19 20.55 -43.76
N GLY A 260 38.63 19.86 -42.78
CA GLY A 260 38.18 20.38 -41.49
C GLY A 260 37.63 19.23 -40.66
N SER A 261 38.23 18.96 -39.50
CA SER A 261 37.85 17.87 -38.60
C SER A 261 36.41 18.04 -38.08
N SER A 262 35.42 17.54 -38.82
CA SER A 262 34.05 17.39 -38.34
C SER A 262 33.56 15.97 -38.60
N TYR A 263 33.38 15.20 -37.53
CA TYR A 263 32.81 13.86 -37.57
C TYR A 263 31.28 13.99 -37.67
N THR A 264 30.67 13.48 -38.74
CA THR A 264 29.20 13.32 -38.77
C THR A 264 28.86 11.89 -38.32
N GLU A 265 28.40 11.73 -37.07
CA GLU A 265 27.84 10.45 -36.56
C GLU A 265 26.52 10.12 -37.29
N LYS A 266 26.58 9.59 -38.52
CA LYS A 266 25.39 9.05 -39.20
C LYS A 266 25.11 7.63 -38.71
N ASN A 267 23.85 7.38 -38.32
CA ASN A 267 23.29 6.06 -37.98
C ASN A 267 23.78 5.42 -36.66
N LYS A 268 23.99 6.21 -35.61
CA LYS A 268 24.17 5.67 -34.25
C LYS A 268 22.81 5.25 -33.69
N THR A 269 22.64 3.96 -33.47
CA THR A 269 21.51 3.40 -32.74
C THR A 269 22.00 2.95 -31.38
N THR A 270 21.40 3.49 -30.31
CA THR A 270 21.64 3.05 -28.93
C THR A 270 20.43 2.27 -28.47
N THR A 271 20.63 1.02 -28.09
CA THR A 271 19.60 0.14 -27.56
C THR A 271 19.88 -0.10 -26.08
N THR A 272 18.96 0.27 -25.20
CA THR A 272 19.06 0.02 -23.77
C THR A 272 17.88 -0.81 -23.30
N THR A 273 18.15 -1.93 -22.63
CA THR A 273 17.11 -2.71 -21.95
C THR A 273 16.99 -2.25 -20.51
N TYR A 274 15.76 -1.95 -20.11
CA TYR A 274 15.40 -1.54 -18.77
C TYR A 274 14.56 -2.60 -18.09
N THR A 275 14.75 -2.73 -16.79
CA THR A 275 13.88 -3.51 -15.89
C THR A 275 13.22 -2.56 -14.91
N ASN A 276 11.93 -2.74 -14.66
CA ASN A 276 11.28 -2.03 -13.56
C ASN A 276 11.92 -2.35 -12.20
N SER A 277 11.83 -1.41 -11.26
CA SER A 277 12.35 -1.59 -9.91
C SER A 277 11.46 -0.93 -8.86
N THR A 278 11.68 -1.33 -7.62
CA THR A 278 11.05 -0.76 -6.43
C THR A 278 12.14 -0.25 -5.50
N ASN A 279 12.13 1.05 -5.23
CA ASN A 279 12.98 1.67 -4.20
C ASN A 279 12.36 1.46 -2.82
N LEU A 280 13.20 1.17 -1.82
CA LEU A 280 12.79 0.82 -0.47
C LEU A 280 13.42 1.80 0.53
N LEU A 281 12.60 2.30 1.45
CA LEU A 281 13.04 3.03 2.63
C LEU A 281 12.52 2.30 3.87
N ARG A 282 13.40 2.00 4.82
CA ARG A 282 13.03 1.43 6.12
C ARG A 282 13.22 2.49 7.18
N PHE A 283 12.16 2.77 7.92
CA PHE A 283 12.17 3.58 9.13
C PHE A 283 12.05 2.67 10.34
N SER A 284 12.91 2.83 11.34
CA SER A 284 12.74 2.21 12.65
C SER A 284 11.67 2.95 13.46
N LEU A 285 10.86 2.19 14.17
CA LEU A 285 9.80 2.63 15.07
C LEU A 285 10.20 2.19 16.48
N SER A 286 10.69 3.11 17.30
CA SER A 286 11.15 2.80 18.67
C SER A 286 10.67 3.89 19.62
N ASP A 287 9.81 3.53 20.58
CA ASP A 287 9.21 4.45 21.56
C ASP A 287 8.59 5.70 20.90
N GLY A 288 7.88 5.48 19.80
CA GLY A 288 7.30 6.56 18.99
C GLY A 288 8.31 7.35 18.17
N LYS A 289 9.63 7.19 18.32
CA LYS A 289 10.60 7.80 17.41
C LYS A 289 10.56 7.12 16.05
N ILE A 290 10.64 7.94 15.00
CA ILE A 290 10.65 7.50 13.60
C ILE A 290 11.97 7.96 13.02
N GLU A 291 12.84 7.02 12.66
CA GLU A 291 14.17 7.32 12.14
C GLU A 291 14.49 6.49 10.90
N LEU A 292 15.11 7.11 9.90
CA LEU A 292 15.49 6.40 8.69
C LEU A 292 16.65 5.44 9.01
N ALA A 293 16.39 4.14 8.87
CA ALA A 293 17.30 3.10 9.30
C ALA A 293 18.02 2.41 8.13
N ALA A 294 17.40 2.32 6.95
CA ALA A 294 18.03 1.73 5.77
C ALA A 294 17.38 2.20 4.45
N LYS A 295 18.12 2.01 3.36
CA LYS A 295 17.67 2.27 1.97
C LYS A 295 18.10 1.10 1.10
N GLY A 296 17.24 0.67 0.19
CA GLY A 296 17.55 -0.40 -0.74
C GLY A 296 16.72 -0.31 -2.02
N SER A 297 16.89 -1.30 -2.88
CA SER A 297 16.09 -1.44 -4.10
C SER A 297 16.03 -2.92 -4.51
N ILE A 298 14.90 -3.31 -5.10
CA ILE A 298 14.68 -4.64 -5.68
C ILE A 298 14.12 -4.49 -7.10
N LYS A 299 14.36 -5.48 -7.97
CA LYS A 299 13.74 -5.49 -9.30
C LYS A 299 12.26 -5.83 -9.20
N GLY A 300 11.47 -5.32 -10.14
CA GLY A 300 10.04 -5.54 -10.20
C GLY A 300 9.21 -4.55 -9.39
N ASN A 301 7.90 -4.67 -9.56
CA ASN A 301 6.88 -3.95 -8.82
C ASN A 301 6.21 -4.87 -7.80
N LEU A 302 5.89 -4.32 -6.63
CA LEU A 302 5.06 -4.99 -5.63
C LEU A 302 3.58 -4.94 -6.05
N LEU A 303 2.82 -6.00 -5.76
CA LEU A 303 1.37 -6.01 -6.01
C LEU A 303 0.65 -5.12 -4.98
N ASN A 304 0.88 -5.35 -3.69
CA ASN A 304 0.28 -4.61 -2.58
C ASN A 304 1.08 -4.87 -1.28
N GLN A 305 0.53 -4.46 -0.13
CA GLN A 305 1.21 -4.63 1.17
C GLN A 305 1.52 -6.10 1.53
N PHE A 306 0.75 -7.06 1.03
CA PHE A 306 0.96 -8.49 1.29
C PHE A 306 2.11 -9.09 0.48
N SER A 307 2.59 -8.36 -0.53
CA SER A 307 3.84 -8.67 -1.24
C SER A 307 5.09 -8.37 -0.42
N MET A 308 4.94 -7.90 0.82
CA MET A 308 6.00 -7.59 1.76
C MET A 308 5.75 -8.29 3.09
N ASP A 309 6.81 -8.79 3.72
CA ASP A 309 6.76 -9.24 5.11
C ASP A 309 8.12 -9.08 5.82
N GLU A 310 8.09 -9.20 7.14
CA GLU A 310 9.24 -9.26 8.04
C GLU A 310 9.09 -10.51 8.92
N HIS A 311 10.12 -11.35 8.93
CA HIS A 311 10.17 -12.53 9.79
C HIS A 311 11.58 -12.73 10.32
N ASN A 312 11.72 -12.80 11.65
CA ASN A 312 13.01 -12.97 12.33
C ASN A 312 14.10 -11.98 11.85
N GLY A 313 13.71 -10.71 11.64
CA GLY A 313 14.59 -9.64 11.15
C GLY A 313 14.96 -9.70 9.66
N VAL A 314 14.34 -10.61 8.89
CA VAL A 314 14.49 -10.71 7.43
C VAL A 314 13.27 -10.11 6.75
N PHE A 315 13.51 -9.21 5.80
CA PHE A 315 12.46 -8.63 4.96
C PHE A 315 12.27 -9.46 3.70
N ARG A 316 11.03 -9.74 3.32
CA ARG A 316 10.66 -10.70 2.27
C ARG A 316 9.73 -10.02 1.27
N PHE A 317 10.01 -10.19 -0.02
CA PHE A 317 9.30 -9.49 -1.09
C PHE A 317 8.97 -10.44 -2.22
N VAL A 318 7.80 -10.27 -2.82
CA VAL A 318 7.44 -10.91 -4.10
C VAL A 318 7.05 -9.83 -5.10
N THR A 319 7.70 -9.82 -6.27
CA THR A 319 7.52 -8.77 -7.28
C THR A 319 7.19 -9.33 -8.65
N THR A 320 6.48 -8.53 -9.46
CA THR A 320 6.37 -8.73 -10.90
C THR A 320 7.45 -7.91 -11.62
N VAL A 321 8.34 -8.59 -12.32
CA VAL A 321 9.46 -8.02 -13.08
C VAL A 321 9.07 -7.91 -14.54
N SER A 322 9.15 -6.71 -15.10
CA SER A 322 8.88 -6.44 -16.52
C SER A 322 10.07 -5.72 -17.13
N THR A 323 10.45 -6.16 -18.32
CA THR A 323 11.52 -5.53 -19.10
C THR A 323 10.95 -4.77 -20.30
N HIS A 324 11.65 -3.75 -20.75
CA HIS A 324 11.41 -3.11 -22.04
C HIS A 324 12.74 -2.68 -22.67
N THR A 325 12.76 -2.59 -23.99
CA THR A 325 13.92 -2.10 -24.73
C THR A 325 13.60 -0.75 -25.34
N GLU A 326 14.44 0.24 -25.05
CA GLU A 326 14.44 1.54 -25.72
C GLU A 326 15.48 1.54 -26.82
N THR A 327 15.06 1.89 -28.03
CA THR A 327 15.96 2.06 -29.16
C THR A 327 15.94 3.52 -29.60
N THR A 328 17.07 4.20 -29.41
CA THR A 328 17.28 5.59 -29.82
C THR A 328 18.07 5.61 -31.12
N SER A 329 17.51 6.19 -32.17
CA SER A 329 18.17 6.37 -33.47
C SER A 329 18.36 7.85 -33.79
N GLY A 330 19.60 8.24 -34.13
CA GLY A 330 19.97 9.63 -34.41
C GLY A 330 20.58 10.34 -33.19
N SER A 331 20.81 11.65 -33.32
CA SER A 331 21.42 12.49 -32.27
C SER A 331 20.68 13.83 -32.14
N GLY A 332 20.78 14.46 -30.96
CA GLY A 332 20.11 15.73 -30.67
C GLY A 332 18.60 15.62 -30.46
N GLU A 333 17.90 16.76 -30.54
CA GLU A 333 16.45 16.88 -30.28
C GLU A 333 15.56 16.08 -31.25
N ASN A 334 16.12 15.61 -32.37
CA ASN A 334 15.41 14.84 -33.39
C ASN A 334 15.60 13.31 -33.26
N ALA A 335 16.19 12.84 -32.16
CA ALA A 335 16.37 11.41 -31.92
C ALA A 335 15.01 10.69 -31.82
N LEU A 336 14.83 9.63 -32.62
CA LEU A 336 13.64 8.79 -32.54
C LEU A 336 13.85 7.74 -31.45
N VAL A 337 12.95 7.69 -30.47
CA VAL A 337 12.95 6.69 -29.39
C VAL A 337 11.77 5.74 -29.58
N THR A 338 12.04 4.45 -29.79
CA THR A 338 11.02 3.40 -29.83
C THR A 338 11.10 2.51 -28.59
N TYR A 339 9.95 2.03 -28.14
CA TYR A 339 9.83 1.17 -26.96
C TYR A 339 9.28 -0.19 -27.38
N THR A 340 10.00 -1.25 -27.08
CA THR A 340 9.57 -2.63 -27.32
C THR A 340 9.36 -3.33 -25.98
N PRO A 341 8.13 -3.77 -25.64
CA PRO A 341 7.90 -4.58 -24.46
C PRO A 341 8.75 -5.84 -24.48
N GLY A 342 9.39 -6.16 -23.36
CA GLY A 342 10.18 -7.36 -23.18
C GLY A 342 9.38 -8.47 -22.49
N THR A 343 10.08 -9.24 -21.66
CA THR A 343 9.48 -10.32 -20.87
C THR A 343 8.88 -9.80 -19.56
N THR A 344 7.84 -10.48 -19.09
CA THR A 344 7.36 -10.37 -17.71
C THR A 344 7.67 -11.66 -16.97
N THR A 345 8.17 -11.57 -15.75
CA THR A 345 8.44 -12.70 -14.84
C THR A 345 8.13 -12.27 -13.42
N ASN A 346 8.32 -13.18 -12.46
CA ASN A 346 8.12 -12.91 -11.05
C ASN A 346 9.39 -13.27 -10.28
N SER A 347 9.63 -12.55 -9.18
CA SER A 347 10.79 -12.77 -8.33
C SER A 347 10.41 -12.73 -6.87
N LEU A 348 11.13 -13.50 -6.06
CA LEU A 348 11.11 -13.43 -4.61
C LEU A 348 12.47 -12.94 -4.13
N TYR A 349 12.49 -12.01 -3.18
CA TYR A 349 13.70 -11.48 -2.56
C TYR A 349 13.62 -11.58 -1.04
N THR A 350 14.75 -11.90 -0.42
CA THR A 350 14.95 -11.79 1.03
C THR A 350 16.08 -10.79 1.27
N LEU A 351 15.87 -9.85 2.19
CA LEU A 351 16.78 -8.76 2.50
C LEU A 351 17.10 -8.74 3.99
N ASN A 352 18.32 -8.34 4.31
CA ASN A 352 18.73 -8.11 5.70
C ASN A 352 18.20 -6.74 6.22
N PRO A 353 18.41 -6.40 7.51
CA PRO A 353 17.98 -5.12 8.07
C PRO A 353 18.57 -3.85 7.43
N LYS A 354 19.64 -3.98 6.64
CA LYS A 354 20.22 -2.88 5.86
C LYS A 354 19.58 -2.74 4.47
N LEU A 355 18.57 -3.56 4.17
CA LEU A 355 17.92 -3.68 2.87
C LEU A 355 18.86 -4.16 1.75
N GLU A 356 19.85 -4.97 2.11
CA GLU A 356 20.72 -5.65 1.15
C GLU A 356 20.13 -7.03 0.83
N VAL A 357 20.06 -7.40 -0.45
CA VAL A 357 19.54 -8.71 -0.89
C VAL A 357 20.48 -9.81 -0.40
N ILE A 358 19.95 -10.75 0.39
CA ILE A 358 20.69 -11.91 0.91
C ILE A 358 20.29 -13.22 0.23
N GLY A 359 19.09 -13.29 -0.34
CA GLY A 359 18.61 -14.42 -1.13
C GLY A 359 17.57 -13.98 -2.15
N LYS A 360 17.42 -14.78 -3.20
CA LYS A 360 16.48 -14.49 -4.29
C LYS A 360 16.09 -15.73 -5.08
N ILE A 361 14.89 -15.69 -5.65
CA ILE A 361 14.46 -16.55 -6.74
C ILE A 361 13.97 -15.63 -7.85
N GLU A 362 14.47 -15.79 -9.07
CA GLU A 362 14.16 -14.90 -10.18
C GLU A 362 13.63 -15.68 -11.38
N ASN A 363 12.94 -14.98 -12.28
CA ASN A 363 12.42 -15.53 -13.54
C ASN A 363 11.35 -16.62 -13.35
N LEU A 364 10.56 -16.53 -12.29
CA LEU A 364 9.42 -17.43 -12.06
C LEU A 364 8.27 -17.07 -12.98
N ALA A 365 7.56 -18.10 -13.46
CA ALA A 365 6.28 -17.95 -14.16
C ALA A 365 6.36 -16.94 -15.32
N GLN A 366 7.12 -17.30 -16.37
CA GLN A 366 7.38 -16.41 -17.50
C GLN A 366 6.08 -16.04 -18.23
N ASN A 367 5.93 -14.73 -18.47
CA ASN A 367 4.76 -14.05 -19.03
C ASN A 367 3.53 -14.00 -18.12
N GLU A 368 3.72 -14.22 -16.82
CA GLU A 368 2.66 -14.10 -15.80
C GLU A 368 3.03 -13.00 -14.81
N ARG A 369 2.02 -12.49 -14.09
CA ARG A 369 2.19 -11.52 -13.00
C ARG A 369 1.68 -12.10 -11.68
N VAL A 370 2.15 -11.55 -10.57
CA VAL A 370 1.67 -11.87 -9.22
C VAL A 370 0.22 -11.38 -9.04
N TYR A 371 -0.63 -12.21 -8.46
CA TYR A 371 -2.04 -11.91 -8.14
C TYR A 371 -2.38 -11.98 -6.66
N SER A 372 -1.65 -12.79 -5.89
CA SER A 372 -1.79 -12.83 -4.44
C SER A 372 -0.49 -13.29 -3.82
N VAL A 373 -0.18 -12.79 -2.63
CA VAL A 373 1.00 -13.16 -1.86
C VAL A 373 0.57 -13.30 -0.40
N ARG A 374 1.08 -14.32 0.28
CA ARG A 374 0.94 -14.47 1.70
C ARG A 374 2.14 -15.19 2.27
N PHE A 375 2.69 -14.67 3.36
CA PHE A 375 3.72 -15.34 4.11
C PHE A 375 3.13 -15.94 5.40
N SER A 376 3.62 -17.12 5.78
CA SER A 376 3.25 -17.81 7.01
C SER A 376 4.47 -18.53 7.58
N GLY A 377 4.98 -18.05 8.72
CA GLY A 377 6.24 -18.56 9.28
C GLY A 377 7.36 -18.54 8.24
N ASP A 378 8.00 -19.68 8.04
CA ASP A 378 9.09 -19.88 7.08
C ASP A 378 8.63 -20.12 5.63
N ILE A 379 7.33 -20.09 5.33
CA ILE A 379 6.80 -20.35 3.98
C ILE A 379 6.23 -19.09 3.35
N GLY A 380 6.57 -18.86 2.08
CA GLY A 380 5.93 -17.87 1.21
C GLY A 380 5.00 -18.55 0.22
N TYR A 381 3.75 -18.13 0.17
CA TYR A 381 2.76 -18.54 -0.81
C TYR A 381 2.46 -17.39 -1.76
N PHE A 382 2.40 -17.66 -3.07
CA PHE A 382 1.91 -16.67 -4.02
C PHE A 382 1.31 -17.31 -5.26
N VAL A 383 0.37 -16.59 -5.85
CA VAL A 383 -0.31 -16.97 -7.08
C VAL A 383 0.18 -16.09 -8.21
N THR A 384 0.53 -16.69 -9.34
CA THR A 384 0.72 -15.99 -10.60
C THR A 384 -0.44 -16.31 -11.54
N PHE A 385 -0.75 -15.43 -12.51
CA PHE A 385 -1.86 -15.70 -13.44
C PHE A 385 -1.72 -15.07 -14.84
N ARG A 386 -2.05 -15.88 -15.84
CA ARG A 386 -2.29 -15.61 -17.25
C ARG A 386 -3.48 -16.45 -17.75
N GLN A 387 -3.59 -17.76 -17.42
CA GLN A 387 -4.70 -18.66 -17.83
C GLN A 387 -5.01 -19.84 -16.86
N THR A 388 -4.03 -20.55 -16.31
CA THR A 388 -4.20 -21.68 -15.34
C THR A 388 -2.88 -21.88 -14.60
N ASP A 389 -2.66 -21.03 -13.61
CA ASP A 389 -1.32 -20.77 -13.11
C ASP A 389 -1.22 -20.97 -11.59
N PRO A 390 -0.03 -21.36 -11.10
CA PRO A 390 0.04 -22.10 -9.85
C PRO A 390 -0.02 -21.22 -8.61
N LEU A 391 -0.52 -21.82 -7.54
CA LEU A 391 -0.16 -21.45 -6.17
C LEU A 391 1.23 -22.02 -5.87
N PHE A 392 2.24 -21.17 -5.81
CA PHE A 392 3.58 -21.53 -5.37
C PHE A 392 3.64 -21.62 -3.84
N ALA A 393 4.39 -22.59 -3.33
CA ALA A 393 4.91 -22.61 -1.96
C ALA A 393 6.44 -22.54 -2.01
N VAL A 394 7.03 -21.62 -1.24
CA VAL A 394 8.46 -21.35 -1.23
C VAL A 394 8.99 -21.43 0.19
N ASP A 395 10.04 -22.23 0.38
CA ASP A 395 10.83 -22.29 1.61
C ASP A 395 11.68 -21.02 1.76
N LEU A 396 11.54 -20.37 2.92
CA LEU A 396 12.25 -19.18 3.35
C LEU A 396 12.97 -19.40 4.69
N GLY A 397 13.01 -20.63 5.22
CA GLY A 397 13.68 -20.96 6.49
C GLY A 397 15.19 -20.72 6.43
N ASN A 398 15.81 -20.92 5.26
CA ASN A 398 17.12 -20.36 4.95
C ASN A 398 16.97 -19.12 4.05
N PRO A 399 16.99 -17.90 4.62
CA PRO A 399 16.74 -16.69 3.84
C PRO A 399 17.82 -16.43 2.79
N ALA A 400 19.02 -17.00 2.90
CA ALA A 400 20.06 -16.84 1.88
C ALA A 400 19.88 -17.79 0.67
N LYS A 401 19.05 -18.82 0.81
CA LYS A 401 18.82 -19.86 -0.21
C LYS A 401 17.33 -20.22 -0.30
N PRO A 402 16.45 -19.26 -0.62
CA PRO A 402 15.04 -19.55 -0.79
C PRO A 402 14.81 -20.57 -1.92
N LYS A 403 13.82 -21.46 -1.77
CA LYS A 403 13.58 -22.55 -2.72
C LYS A 403 12.09 -22.79 -2.96
N VAL A 404 11.70 -22.90 -4.23
CA VAL A 404 10.34 -23.37 -4.59
C VAL A 404 10.18 -24.84 -4.16
N LEU A 405 9.17 -25.11 -3.35
CA LEU A 405 8.84 -26.44 -2.87
C LEU A 405 7.81 -27.11 -3.77
N SER A 406 6.73 -26.39 -4.10
CA SER A 406 5.65 -26.89 -4.94
C SER A 406 5.00 -25.76 -5.75
N ALA A 407 4.23 -26.16 -6.76
CA ALA A 407 3.48 -25.26 -7.64
C ALA A 407 2.15 -25.93 -8.03
N LEU A 408 1.13 -25.74 -7.20
CA LEU A 408 -0.19 -26.33 -7.40
C LEU A 408 -0.93 -25.59 -8.52
N LYS A 409 -1.20 -26.26 -9.64
CA LYS A 409 -1.99 -25.71 -10.76
C LYS A 409 -3.46 -26.11 -10.63
N ILE A 410 -4.33 -25.11 -10.55
CA ILE A 410 -5.78 -25.29 -10.52
C ILE A 410 -6.47 -24.30 -11.47
N PRO A 411 -7.66 -24.62 -12.01
CA PRO A 411 -8.49 -23.64 -12.70
C PRO A 411 -8.88 -22.49 -11.77
N GLY A 412 -8.87 -21.26 -12.31
CA GLY A 412 -9.07 -20.04 -11.54
C GLY A 412 -7.82 -19.57 -10.80
N PHE A 413 -7.98 -18.54 -9.98
CA PHE A 413 -6.90 -17.94 -9.19
C PHE A 413 -7.43 -17.34 -7.89
N SER A 414 -6.59 -17.34 -6.86
CA SER A 414 -6.87 -16.61 -5.62
C SER A 414 -6.39 -15.17 -5.77
N GLU A 415 -7.24 -14.22 -5.40
CA GLU A 415 -6.93 -12.79 -5.30
C GLU A 415 -6.50 -12.44 -3.86
N TYR A 416 -7.07 -13.14 -2.88
CA TYR A 416 -6.74 -13.03 -1.46
C TYR A 416 -6.41 -14.39 -0.86
N LEU A 417 -5.32 -14.45 -0.10
CA LEU A 417 -4.86 -15.63 0.63
C LEU A 417 -4.77 -15.33 2.13
N HIS A 418 -5.21 -16.27 2.96
CA HIS A 418 -5.21 -16.13 4.42
C HIS A 418 -4.85 -17.46 5.12
N PRO A 419 -3.84 -17.50 6.01
CA PRO A 419 -3.54 -18.68 6.80
C PRO A 419 -4.72 -19.00 7.73
N TRP A 420 -5.35 -20.15 7.53
CA TRP A 420 -6.49 -20.60 8.34
C TRP A 420 -6.01 -21.35 9.60
N SER A 421 -4.97 -22.14 9.45
CA SER A 421 -4.24 -22.84 10.51
C SER A 421 -2.83 -23.18 10.00
N ASP A 422 -1.99 -23.82 10.81
CA ASP A 422 -0.66 -24.28 10.37
C ASP A 422 -0.72 -25.19 9.12
N ASN A 423 -1.84 -25.90 8.95
CA ASN A 423 -2.03 -26.90 7.88
C ASN A 423 -2.99 -26.45 6.78
N LEU A 424 -3.65 -25.29 6.90
CA LEU A 424 -4.68 -24.86 5.96
C LEU A 424 -4.49 -23.41 5.53
N LEU A 425 -4.66 -23.17 4.24
CA LEU A 425 -4.65 -21.85 3.64
C LEU A 425 -5.98 -21.59 2.94
N PHE A 426 -6.66 -20.52 3.34
CA PHE A 426 -7.88 -20.05 2.69
C PHE A 426 -7.53 -19.17 1.48
N GLY A 427 -8.27 -19.36 0.37
CA GLY A 427 -8.20 -18.53 -0.82
C GLY A 427 -9.59 -18.00 -1.21
N LEU A 428 -9.66 -16.70 -1.49
CA LEU A 428 -10.79 -16.06 -2.15
C LEU A 428 -10.32 -15.52 -3.51
N GLY A 429 -11.06 -15.81 -4.56
CA GLY A 429 -10.77 -15.26 -5.88
C GLY A 429 -11.82 -15.67 -6.89
N ARG A 430 -11.40 -16.10 -8.07
CA ARG A 430 -12.30 -16.42 -9.18
C ARG A 430 -12.01 -17.78 -9.77
N ASP A 431 -13.07 -18.46 -10.18
CA ASP A 431 -12.98 -19.65 -11.03
C ASP A 431 -12.52 -19.24 -12.44
N ALA A 432 -12.02 -20.19 -13.22
CA ALA A 432 -11.75 -19.96 -14.64
C ALA A 432 -11.89 -21.25 -15.43
N ASP A 433 -12.26 -21.13 -16.71
CA ASP A 433 -12.21 -22.26 -17.61
C ASP A 433 -10.77 -22.59 -18.07
N LEU A 434 -10.60 -23.70 -18.78
CA LEU A 434 -9.30 -24.14 -19.32
C LEU A 434 -8.69 -23.16 -20.34
N SER A 435 -9.46 -22.20 -20.86
CA SER A 435 -8.96 -21.13 -21.73
C SER A 435 -8.46 -19.90 -20.95
N GLY A 436 -8.60 -19.92 -19.62
CA GLY A 436 -8.24 -18.82 -18.73
C GLY A 436 -9.31 -17.74 -18.61
N ARG A 437 -10.54 -17.99 -19.10
CA ARG A 437 -11.63 -17.03 -18.95
C ARG A 437 -12.17 -17.09 -17.53
N ALA A 438 -12.04 -15.99 -16.81
CA ALA A 438 -12.50 -15.87 -15.43
C ALA A 438 -14.04 -16.01 -15.34
N GLY A 439 -14.48 -16.91 -14.48
CA GLY A 439 -15.87 -17.23 -14.16
C GLY A 439 -16.36 -16.53 -12.89
N TYR A 440 -17.19 -17.23 -12.12
CA TYR A 440 -17.74 -16.71 -10.86
C TYR A 440 -16.68 -16.64 -9.75
N MET A 441 -17.03 -15.97 -8.66
CA MET A 441 -16.25 -15.98 -7.43
C MET A 441 -16.05 -17.41 -6.94
N LYS A 442 -14.86 -17.70 -6.40
CA LYS A 442 -14.46 -19.01 -5.90
C LYS A 442 -13.84 -18.87 -4.53
N ILE A 443 -14.24 -19.76 -3.63
CA ILE A 443 -13.57 -20.02 -2.36
C ILE A 443 -12.81 -21.33 -2.51
N SER A 444 -11.55 -21.34 -2.11
CA SER A 444 -10.69 -22.52 -2.07
C SER A 444 -10.11 -22.70 -0.67
N MET A 445 -10.09 -23.93 -0.18
CA MET A 445 -9.32 -24.30 1.01
C MET A 445 -8.18 -25.21 0.56
N PHE A 446 -6.96 -24.80 0.82
CA PHE A 446 -5.75 -25.53 0.46
C PHE A 446 -5.21 -26.29 1.66
N ASP A 447 -4.83 -27.55 1.45
CA ASP A 447 -4.00 -28.29 2.40
C ASP A 447 -2.54 -27.88 2.18
N VAL A 448 -1.93 -27.36 3.24
CA VAL A 448 -0.53 -26.90 3.26
C VAL A 448 0.27 -27.57 4.37
N SER A 449 -0.25 -28.68 4.94
CA SER A 449 0.46 -29.47 5.97
C SER A 449 1.80 -30.02 5.49
N ASP A 450 1.91 -30.35 4.20
CA ASP A 450 3.16 -30.57 3.49
C ASP A 450 3.34 -29.51 2.39
N PRO A 451 4.18 -28.46 2.62
CA PRO A 451 4.44 -27.43 1.63
C PRO A 451 5.09 -27.94 0.32
N THR A 452 5.61 -29.17 0.31
CA THR A 452 6.14 -29.82 -0.90
C THR A 452 5.07 -30.47 -1.77
N ASP A 453 3.85 -30.66 -1.22
CA ASP A 453 2.69 -31.24 -1.92
C ASP A 453 1.39 -30.50 -1.55
N VAL A 454 1.32 -29.22 -1.89
CA VAL A 454 0.13 -28.40 -1.66
C VAL A 454 -1.01 -28.84 -2.57
N SER A 455 -2.22 -28.99 -2.01
CA SER A 455 -3.41 -29.43 -2.76
C SER A 455 -4.67 -28.58 -2.45
N GLU A 456 -5.60 -28.47 -3.41
CA GLU A 456 -6.92 -27.83 -3.19
C GLU A 456 -7.86 -28.86 -2.54
N LYS A 457 -7.99 -28.80 -1.22
CA LYS A 457 -8.78 -29.76 -0.42
C LYS A 457 -10.27 -29.62 -0.65
N ASN A 458 -10.75 -28.38 -0.68
CA ASN A 458 -12.16 -28.07 -0.93
C ASN A 458 -12.27 -26.83 -1.80
N LYS A 459 -13.33 -26.77 -2.62
CA LYS A 459 -13.68 -25.58 -3.40
C LYS A 459 -15.18 -25.36 -3.38
N LEU A 460 -15.57 -24.09 -3.42
CA LEU A 460 -16.95 -23.64 -3.57
C LEU A 460 -16.99 -22.55 -4.63
N ILE A 461 -17.71 -22.80 -5.72
CA ILE A 461 -18.02 -21.77 -6.72
C ILE A 461 -19.29 -21.05 -6.25
N LEU A 462 -19.21 -19.73 -6.18
CA LEU A 462 -20.32 -18.88 -5.77
C LEU A 462 -21.11 -18.49 -7.02
N ASP A 463 -21.95 -19.41 -7.49
CA ASP A 463 -22.73 -19.23 -8.72
C ASP A 463 -23.54 -17.93 -8.72
N GLY A 464 -23.42 -17.18 -9.81
CA GLY A 464 -24.11 -15.90 -9.99
C GLY A 464 -23.40 -14.70 -9.35
N TYR A 465 -22.29 -14.90 -8.63
CA TYR A 465 -21.50 -13.82 -8.06
C TYR A 465 -20.18 -13.63 -8.81
N TYR A 466 -19.88 -12.40 -9.20
CA TYR A 466 -18.69 -12.08 -10.02
C TYR A 466 -17.65 -11.26 -9.29
N TYR A 467 -18.03 -10.61 -8.19
CA TYR A 467 -17.21 -9.61 -7.54
C TYR A 467 -17.40 -9.59 -6.02
N SER A 468 -16.33 -9.25 -5.32
CA SER A 468 -16.31 -9.00 -3.89
C SER A 468 -15.32 -7.89 -3.56
N ASP A 469 -15.70 -7.00 -2.65
CA ASP A 469 -14.77 -6.01 -2.10
C ASP A 469 -13.62 -6.67 -1.33
N ALA A 470 -13.84 -7.87 -0.79
CA ALA A 470 -12.84 -8.64 -0.08
C ALA A 470 -11.67 -9.12 -0.96
N SER A 471 -11.83 -9.15 -2.28
CA SER A 471 -10.75 -9.52 -3.21
C SER A 471 -9.58 -8.53 -3.19
N TYR A 472 -9.82 -7.27 -2.82
CA TYR A 472 -8.82 -6.21 -2.84
C TYR A 472 -8.76 -5.37 -1.56
N ASN A 473 -9.77 -5.47 -0.69
CA ASN A 473 -9.80 -4.85 0.62
C ASN A 473 -9.94 -5.94 1.70
N HIS A 474 -8.82 -6.27 2.38
CA HIS A 474 -8.82 -7.30 3.43
C HIS A 474 -9.66 -6.95 4.65
N LYS A 475 -10.06 -5.69 4.82
CA LYS A 475 -10.99 -5.26 5.88
C LYS A 475 -12.45 -5.59 5.55
N ALA A 476 -12.76 -5.93 4.29
CA ALA A 476 -14.11 -6.32 3.89
C ALA A 476 -14.42 -7.80 4.19
N ILE A 477 -13.47 -8.56 4.73
CA ILE A 477 -13.63 -9.99 5.04
C ILE A 477 -13.34 -10.29 6.50
N VAL A 478 -14.26 -11.04 7.12
CA VAL A 478 -14.07 -11.65 8.44
C VAL A 478 -13.68 -13.10 8.22
N ILE A 479 -12.57 -13.52 8.82
CA ILE A 479 -12.12 -14.91 8.85
C ILE A 479 -11.94 -15.27 10.33
N SER A 480 -12.68 -16.28 10.78
CA SER A 480 -12.66 -16.76 12.16
C SER A 480 -12.52 -18.28 12.12
N PRO A 481 -11.26 -18.80 12.09
CA PRO A 481 -10.99 -20.23 12.11
C PRO A 481 -11.57 -20.90 13.35
N GLU A 482 -11.54 -20.23 14.52
CA GLU A 482 -12.07 -20.77 15.77
C GLU A 482 -13.59 -20.99 15.77
N ARG A 483 -14.33 -20.22 14.98
CA ARG A 483 -15.79 -20.42 14.77
C ARG A 483 -16.08 -21.20 13.49
N GLY A 484 -15.06 -21.48 12.68
CA GLY A 484 -15.21 -22.08 11.37
C GLY A 484 -16.02 -21.22 10.40
N ILE A 485 -15.89 -19.89 10.43
CA ILE A 485 -16.67 -18.99 9.56
C ILE A 485 -15.81 -18.03 8.75
N VAL A 486 -16.31 -17.72 7.55
CA VAL A 486 -15.83 -16.65 6.69
C VAL A 486 -17.02 -15.80 6.27
N ALA A 487 -16.91 -14.47 6.38
CA ALA A 487 -17.99 -13.56 5.99
C ALA A 487 -17.47 -12.36 5.19
N PHE A 488 -18.13 -12.04 4.07
CA PHE A 488 -17.71 -10.97 3.16
C PHE A 488 -18.85 -10.51 2.25
N PRO A 489 -18.80 -9.26 1.72
CA PRO A 489 -19.73 -8.80 0.71
C PRO A 489 -19.43 -9.46 -0.63
N CYS A 490 -20.47 -9.90 -1.35
CA CYS A 490 -20.37 -10.44 -2.68
C CYS A 490 -21.49 -9.85 -3.54
N ASP A 491 -21.12 -9.07 -4.55
CA ASP A 491 -22.02 -8.20 -5.32
C ASP A 491 -22.99 -7.42 -4.42
N ASN A 492 -24.29 -7.77 -4.43
CA ASN A 492 -25.34 -7.10 -3.68
C ASN A 492 -25.75 -7.82 -2.38
N LYS A 493 -24.96 -8.79 -1.91
CA LYS A 493 -25.23 -9.56 -0.70
C LYS A 493 -24.04 -9.59 0.25
N TYR A 494 -24.31 -9.96 1.50
CA TYR A 494 -23.28 -10.32 2.46
C TYR A 494 -23.39 -11.83 2.71
N LEU A 495 -22.32 -12.56 2.43
CA LEU A 495 -22.28 -14.01 2.57
C LEU A 495 -21.61 -14.38 3.89
N ILE A 496 -22.12 -15.43 4.53
CA ILE A 496 -21.47 -16.10 5.66
C ILE A 496 -21.38 -17.57 5.27
N VAL A 497 -20.15 -18.06 5.17
CA VAL A 497 -19.84 -19.44 4.79
C VAL A 497 -19.19 -20.11 6.00
N SER A 498 -19.59 -21.35 6.28
CA SER A 498 -18.96 -22.15 7.33
C SER A 498 -18.00 -23.17 6.72
N TYR A 499 -16.93 -23.46 7.44
CA TYR A 499 -15.97 -24.51 7.12
C TYR A 499 -15.81 -25.42 8.32
N THR A 500 -16.10 -26.70 8.13
CA THR A 500 -15.87 -27.77 9.11
C THR A 500 -14.90 -28.77 8.50
N GLN A 501 -13.89 -29.18 9.24
CA GLN A 501 -12.84 -30.10 8.75
C GLN A 501 -13.29 -31.57 8.55
N ASN A 502 -14.60 -31.85 8.65
CA ASN A 502 -15.16 -33.20 8.60
C ASN A 502 -15.12 -33.83 7.21
#